data_AF-A0A1H3TF43-F1
#
_entry.id   AF-A0A1H3TF43-F1
#
_cell.length_a   1.000
_cell.length_b   1.000
_cell.length_c   1.000
_cell.angle_alpha   90.00
_cell.angle_beta   90.00
_cell.angle_gamma   90.00
#
_symmetry.space_group_name_H-M   'P 1'
#
loop_
_entity.id
_entity.type
_entity.pdbx_description
1 polymer ?
#
loop_
_entity_poly.entity_id
_entity_poly.type
_entity_poly.pdbx_seq_one_letter_code
_entity_poly.pdbx_strand_id
1 'polypeptide(L)'
;MVTIPLVPRFDLGLGGRWTSLTGGGREWLWSRHDPARSTVSPGAPFVDAGGLEECVPTVRGLPDHGDVWSRPWTGSAAFSSVRCADFELSRTVKDEAGAVVATYRLSADPGYRFVWAAHALLDLSERARLVAPEGTVARLYPEAAPLLPGVWPSAAAYLDGSWPAPHGLELDRLGAEDGTAVGAVLCCVAVRVVDGADALDLRVEAPSGVPVATALWRNLGGFPEGSPYRSIGVEPMLGTVFDLAEAGPDDAAVVPPSGELTWRLVLAAERMS
;
A
#
# COMPACT_ATOMS: atom_id res chain seq x y z
N MET A 1 -3.75 20.58 17.36
CA MET A 1 -3.12 19.35 16.84
C MET A 1 -1.66 19.32 17.29
N VAL A 2 -1.18 18.16 17.73
CA VAL A 2 0.20 17.96 18.21
C VAL A 2 0.86 16.92 17.31
N THR A 3 1.98 17.25 16.68
CA THR A 3 2.75 16.29 15.87
C THR A 3 3.24 15.14 16.73
N ILE A 4 3.09 13.92 16.21
CA ILE A 4 3.56 12.68 16.82
C ILE A 4 4.82 12.24 16.05
N PRO A 5 6.01 12.25 16.68
CA PRO A 5 7.21 11.68 16.06
C PRO A 5 7.01 10.18 15.80
N LEU A 6 7.32 9.75 14.59
CA LEU A 6 7.25 8.36 14.16
C LEU A 6 8.65 7.74 14.10
N VAL A 7 8.77 6.48 14.51
CA VAL A 7 10.03 5.74 14.52
C VAL A 7 9.85 4.42 13.78
N PRO A 8 10.39 4.28 12.55
CA PRO A 8 10.30 3.05 11.79
C PRO A 8 11.40 2.05 12.18
N ARG A 9 11.12 0.76 12.01
CA ARG A 9 12.12 -0.32 12.04
C ARG A 9 11.95 -1.21 10.82
N PHE A 10 13.07 -1.80 10.38
CA PHE A 10 13.13 -2.53 9.12
C PHE A 10 13.75 -3.91 9.30
N ASP A 11 13.29 -4.86 8.50
CA ASP A 11 13.96 -6.12 8.24
C ASP A 11 14.53 -6.10 6.81
N LEU A 12 15.85 -5.89 6.70
CA LEU A 12 16.53 -5.93 5.42
C LEU A 12 16.74 -7.35 4.90
N GLY A 13 16.68 -8.38 5.74
CA GLY A 13 16.87 -9.76 5.32
C GLY A 13 15.68 -10.32 4.55
N LEU A 14 14.48 -9.82 4.84
CA LEU A 14 13.22 -10.30 4.27
C LEU A 14 12.40 -9.15 3.69
N GLY A 15 12.87 -8.59 2.57
CA GLY A 15 12.11 -7.66 1.74
C GLY A 15 12.37 -6.18 1.96
N GLY A 16 13.29 -5.81 2.86
CA GLY A 16 13.40 -4.42 3.29
C GLY A 16 12.19 -3.93 4.11
N ARG A 17 11.29 -4.86 4.47
CA ARG A 17 9.99 -4.64 5.11
C ARG A 17 10.10 -3.75 6.33
N TRP A 18 9.13 -2.85 6.51
CA TRP A 18 8.97 -2.11 7.75
C TRP A 18 8.22 -3.00 8.73
N THR A 19 8.91 -3.40 9.79
CA THR A 19 8.36 -4.29 10.81
C THR A 19 7.66 -3.55 11.94
N SER A 20 7.87 -2.24 12.03
CA SER A 20 7.28 -1.39 13.08
C SER A 20 7.29 0.07 12.62
N LEU A 21 6.27 0.82 13.02
CA LEU A 21 6.17 2.27 12.93
C LEU A 21 5.53 2.78 14.23
N THR A 22 6.37 3.11 15.21
CA THR A 22 5.87 3.52 16.54
C THR A 22 5.78 5.03 16.67
N GLY A 23 4.80 5.51 17.43
CA GLY A 23 4.66 6.93 17.76
C GLY A 23 3.44 7.18 18.62
N GLY A 24 3.46 8.21 19.47
CA GLY A 24 2.27 8.64 20.22
C GLY A 24 1.82 7.67 21.32
N GLY A 25 2.66 6.68 21.65
CA GLY A 25 2.36 5.62 22.61
C GLY A 25 1.72 4.37 21.99
N ARG A 26 1.71 4.23 20.66
CA ARG A 26 1.18 3.06 19.95
C ARG A 26 2.11 2.54 18.86
N GLU A 27 1.84 1.31 18.44
CA GLU A 27 2.27 0.77 17.15
C GLU A 27 1.21 1.15 16.10
N TRP A 28 1.66 1.49 14.88
CA TRP A 28 0.77 1.82 13.76
C TRP A 28 0.67 0.69 12.76
N LEU A 29 1.65 -0.21 12.69
CA LEU A 29 1.63 -1.33 11.76
C LEU A 29 1.06 -2.58 12.43
N TRP A 30 0.07 -3.17 11.77
CA TRP A 30 -0.45 -4.48 12.13
C TRP A 30 0.60 -5.55 11.82
N SER A 31 0.68 -6.58 12.65
CA SER A 31 1.53 -7.73 12.37
C SER A 31 0.88 -9.02 12.82
N ARG A 32 1.20 -10.11 12.12
CA ARG A 32 0.93 -11.46 12.58
C ARG A 32 2.17 -12.32 12.44
N HIS A 33 2.26 -13.33 13.30
CA HIS A 33 3.28 -14.36 13.16
C HIS A 33 2.84 -15.39 12.12
N ASP A 34 3.55 -15.45 11.00
CA ASP A 34 3.44 -16.52 10.02
C ASP A 34 4.81 -17.20 9.86
N PRO A 35 4.99 -18.47 10.29
CA PRO A 35 6.27 -19.16 10.20
C PRO A 35 6.82 -19.22 8.77
N ALA A 36 5.95 -19.29 7.76
CA ALA A 36 6.35 -19.37 6.36
C ALA A 36 7.19 -18.14 5.95
N ARG A 37 6.98 -17.00 6.62
CA ARG A 37 7.71 -15.76 6.37
C ARG A 37 9.22 -15.92 6.52
N SER A 38 9.67 -16.74 7.46
CA SER A 38 11.11 -16.93 7.73
C SER A 38 11.85 -17.69 6.63
N THR A 39 11.12 -18.30 5.70
CA THR A 39 11.65 -19.17 4.64
C THR A 39 11.34 -18.69 3.23
N VAL A 40 10.74 -17.50 3.08
CA VAL A 40 10.36 -16.97 1.76
C VAL A 40 11.60 -16.70 0.90
N SER A 41 11.43 -16.88 -0.40
CA SER A 41 12.44 -16.57 -1.41
C SER A 41 11.77 -15.88 -2.61
N PRO A 42 12.55 -15.29 -3.53
CA PRO A 42 11.98 -14.63 -4.70
C PRO A 42 11.12 -15.58 -5.53
N GLY A 43 9.90 -15.14 -5.87
CA GLY A 43 8.90 -15.94 -6.58
C GLY A 43 8.05 -16.85 -5.69
N ALA A 44 8.27 -16.89 -4.36
CA ALA A 44 7.38 -17.58 -3.44
C ALA A 44 5.98 -16.93 -3.42
N PRO A 45 4.91 -17.69 -3.09
CA PRO A 45 3.61 -17.11 -2.79
C PRO A 45 3.73 -16.06 -1.68
N PHE A 46 2.92 -15.00 -1.78
CA PHE A 46 2.92 -13.92 -0.80
C PHE A 46 2.58 -14.46 0.59
N VAL A 47 3.39 -14.07 1.58
CA VAL A 47 3.15 -14.37 2.99
C VAL A 47 2.88 -13.07 3.71
N ASP A 48 1.59 -12.80 3.92
CA ASP A 48 1.15 -11.65 4.69
C ASP A 48 1.59 -11.82 6.16
N ALA A 49 2.62 -11.08 6.56
CA ALA A 49 3.09 -11.03 7.94
C ALA A 49 2.72 -9.69 8.61
N GLY A 50 1.95 -8.82 7.93
CA GLY A 50 1.73 -7.43 8.30
C GLY A 50 2.89 -6.48 7.95
N GLY A 51 2.97 -5.34 8.62
CA GLY A 51 4.00 -4.33 8.38
C GLY A 51 3.73 -3.47 7.15
N LEU A 52 4.79 -2.86 6.62
CA LEU A 52 4.76 -2.20 5.31
C LEU A 52 5.76 -2.90 4.38
N GLU A 53 5.24 -3.41 3.27
CA GLU A 53 6.04 -4.07 2.25
C GLU A 53 6.07 -3.26 0.96
N GLU A 54 7.20 -3.25 0.27
CA GLU A 54 7.27 -2.72 -1.08
C GLU A 54 6.79 -3.77 -2.10
N CYS A 55 5.70 -3.47 -2.80
CA CYS A 55 5.24 -4.27 -3.94
C CYS A 55 5.72 -3.62 -5.24
N VAL A 56 6.54 -4.32 -6.03
CA VAL A 56 7.02 -3.85 -7.34
C VAL A 56 7.56 -5.06 -8.13
N PRO A 57 7.24 -5.20 -9.44
CA PRO A 57 6.62 -4.22 -10.33
C PRO A 57 5.08 -4.25 -10.37
N THR A 58 4.44 -5.01 -9.47
CA THR A 58 2.99 -5.14 -9.41
C THR A 58 2.52 -5.41 -7.98
N VAL A 59 1.26 -5.14 -7.67
CA VAL A 59 0.63 -5.52 -6.39
C VAL A 59 0.00 -6.90 -6.53
N ARG A 60 -0.83 -7.10 -7.56
CA ARG A 60 -1.37 -8.41 -7.95
C ARG A 60 -0.68 -8.91 -9.20
N GLY A 61 -0.47 -10.23 -9.30
CA GLY A 61 0.11 -10.84 -10.49
C GLY A 61 0.92 -12.09 -10.15
N LEU A 62 1.82 -12.46 -11.07
CA LEU A 62 2.75 -13.58 -10.87
C LEU A 62 4.20 -13.07 -11.05
N PRO A 63 5.00 -12.99 -9.96
CA PRO A 63 4.64 -13.31 -8.58
C PRO A 63 3.72 -12.27 -7.93
N ASP A 64 2.91 -12.73 -6.98
CA ASP A 64 2.04 -11.88 -6.17
C ASP A 64 2.89 -10.92 -5.32
N HIS A 65 2.50 -9.65 -5.25
CA HIS A 65 3.23 -8.56 -4.59
C HIS A 65 4.62 -8.26 -5.20
N GLY A 66 4.88 -8.77 -6.41
CA GLY A 66 6.09 -8.49 -7.16
C GLY A 66 7.34 -9.16 -6.58
N ASP A 67 8.49 -8.60 -6.90
CA ASP A 67 9.78 -9.30 -6.80
C ASP A 67 10.58 -8.92 -5.54
N VAL A 68 10.32 -7.77 -4.92
CA VAL A 68 11.20 -7.24 -3.86
C VAL A 68 10.81 -7.64 -2.44
N TRP A 69 9.54 -7.98 -2.17
CA TRP A 69 9.02 -8.21 -0.81
C TRP A 69 9.67 -9.40 -0.09
N SER A 70 10.20 -10.37 -0.84
CA SER A 70 10.88 -11.56 -0.29
C SER A 70 12.40 -11.50 -0.44
N ARG A 71 12.94 -10.50 -1.15
CA ARG A 71 14.38 -10.39 -1.42
C ARG A 71 15.13 -9.78 -0.24
N PRO A 72 16.35 -10.23 0.06
CA PRO A 72 17.22 -9.50 0.97
C PRO A 72 17.68 -8.19 0.31
N TRP A 73 17.59 -7.10 1.07
CA TRP A 73 18.10 -5.79 0.71
C TRP A 73 19.49 -5.60 1.31
N THR A 74 20.33 -4.85 0.62
CA THR A 74 21.67 -4.47 1.07
C THR A 74 21.64 -3.06 1.66
N GLY A 75 22.51 -2.79 2.64
CA GLY A 75 22.69 -1.45 3.22
C GLY A 75 22.34 -1.37 4.70
N SER A 76 21.60 -0.33 5.07
CA SER A 76 21.26 0.07 6.44
C SER A 76 19.81 0.55 6.53
N ALA A 77 19.33 0.80 7.76
CA ALA A 77 17.99 1.36 7.96
C ALA A 77 17.78 2.72 7.27
N ALA A 78 18.82 3.55 7.18
CA ALA A 78 18.74 4.89 6.59
C ALA A 78 18.85 4.87 5.06
N PHE A 79 19.56 3.88 4.50
CA PHE A 79 19.75 3.71 3.07
C PHE A 79 19.88 2.23 2.74
N SER A 80 18.98 1.71 1.90
CA SER A 80 18.98 0.32 1.48
C SER A 80 18.61 0.17 -0.01
N SER A 81 19.03 -0.94 -0.62
CA SER A 81 18.78 -1.22 -2.03
C SER A 81 18.56 -2.71 -2.30
N VAL A 82 17.85 -3.00 -3.37
CA VAL A 82 17.63 -4.36 -3.88
C VAL A 82 17.74 -4.36 -5.39
N ARG A 83 18.45 -5.36 -5.92
CA ARG A 83 18.60 -5.58 -7.36
C ARG A 83 17.75 -6.75 -7.80
N CYS A 84 16.93 -6.52 -8.81
CA CYS A 84 16.11 -7.51 -9.49
C CYS A 84 16.68 -7.77 -10.89
N ALA A 85 16.02 -8.63 -11.67
CA ALA A 85 16.47 -8.92 -13.04
C ALA A 85 16.37 -7.68 -13.94
N ASP A 86 15.25 -6.97 -13.87
CA ASP A 86 14.90 -5.89 -14.81
C ASP A 86 15.07 -4.48 -14.23
N PHE A 87 15.24 -4.35 -12.91
CA PHE A 87 15.37 -3.07 -12.24
C PHE A 87 16.19 -3.15 -10.95
N GLU A 88 16.63 -1.99 -10.49
CA GLU A 88 17.16 -1.78 -9.13
C GLU A 88 16.28 -0.78 -8.40
N LEU A 89 15.91 -1.09 -7.15
CA LEU A 89 15.19 -0.19 -6.26
C LEU A 89 16.11 0.21 -5.10
N SER A 90 16.15 1.50 -4.79
CA SER A 90 16.81 2.03 -3.60
C SER A 90 15.85 2.88 -2.78
N ARG A 91 16.04 2.89 -1.45
CA ARG A 91 15.25 3.63 -0.48
C ARG A 91 16.17 4.37 0.47
N THR A 92 15.93 5.68 0.65
CA THR A 92 16.51 6.49 1.72
C THR A 92 15.42 6.90 2.68
N VAL A 93 15.61 6.69 3.99
CA VAL A 93 14.63 7.09 5.01
C VAL A 93 15.18 8.19 5.89
N LYS A 94 14.40 9.26 6.08
CA LYS A 94 14.75 10.43 6.90
C LYS A 94 13.55 10.89 7.72
N ASP A 95 13.83 11.57 8.82
CA ASP A 95 12.86 12.48 9.45
C ASP A 95 12.94 13.83 8.73
N GLU A 96 11.80 14.36 8.32
CA GLU A 96 11.67 15.70 7.78
C GLU A 96 10.45 16.40 8.39
N ALA A 97 10.70 17.43 9.20
CA ALA A 97 9.66 18.23 9.85
C ALA A 97 8.64 17.40 10.65
N GLY A 98 9.09 16.32 11.30
CA GLY A 98 8.24 15.43 12.10
C GLY A 98 7.48 14.38 11.30
N ALA A 99 7.76 14.24 10.00
CA ALA A 99 7.30 13.15 9.16
C ALA A 99 8.44 12.18 8.87
N VAL A 100 8.12 10.88 8.76
CA VAL A 100 9.04 9.90 8.17
C VAL A 100 8.88 9.95 6.66
N VAL A 101 9.98 10.24 5.98
CA VAL A 101 10.04 10.31 4.52
C VAL A 101 10.92 9.18 4.01
N ALA A 102 10.34 8.30 3.20
CA ALA A 102 11.08 7.33 2.41
C ALA A 102 11.15 7.80 0.94
N THR A 103 12.34 8.17 0.51
CA THR A 103 12.61 8.53 -0.89
C THR A 103 13.06 7.28 -1.63
N TYR A 104 12.36 6.94 -2.69
CA TYR A 104 12.64 5.79 -3.53
C TYR A 104 13.21 6.24 -4.87
N ARG A 105 14.13 5.44 -5.40
CA ARG A 105 14.61 5.56 -6.78
C ARG A 105 14.61 4.17 -7.41
N LEU A 106 13.93 4.04 -8.54
CA LEU A 106 13.96 2.86 -9.40
C LEU A 106 14.75 3.18 -10.66
N SER A 107 15.75 2.36 -10.95
CA SER A 107 16.55 2.42 -12.18
C SER A 107 16.27 1.18 -13.03
N ALA A 108 15.90 1.37 -14.30
CA ALA A 108 15.60 0.31 -15.27
C ALA A 108 15.75 0.85 -16.71
N ASP A 109 15.53 -0.02 -17.70
CA ASP A 109 15.50 0.42 -19.10
C ASP A 109 14.39 1.46 -19.35
N PRO A 110 14.63 2.53 -20.14
CA PRO A 110 13.59 3.48 -20.51
C PRO A 110 12.36 2.80 -21.11
N GLY A 111 11.17 3.22 -20.66
CA GLY A 111 9.90 2.60 -21.05
C GLY A 111 9.49 1.41 -20.18
N TYR A 112 10.33 0.98 -19.23
CA TYR A 112 9.94 -0.03 -18.24
C TYR A 112 8.70 0.44 -17.48
N ARG A 113 7.64 -0.39 -17.51
CA ARG A 113 6.36 -0.11 -16.85
C ARG A 113 6.31 -0.83 -15.51
N PHE A 114 5.78 -0.16 -14.49
CA PHE A 114 5.59 -0.77 -13.18
C PHE A 114 4.47 -0.11 -12.39
N VAL A 115 3.90 -0.89 -11.48
CA VAL A 115 3.15 -0.41 -10.32
C VAL A 115 4.07 -0.56 -9.11
N TRP A 116 4.05 0.44 -8.24
CA TRP A 116 4.70 0.34 -6.93
C TRP A 116 3.67 0.65 -5.85
N ALA A 117 3.62 -0.14 -4.79
CA ALA A 117 2.82 0.18 -3.61
C ALA A 117 3.64 0.01 -2.33
N ALA A 118 3.44 0.92 -1.40
CA ALA A 118 3.79 0.71 0.00
C ALA A 118 2.63 -0.03 0.68
N HIS A 119 2.61 -1.36 0.61
CA HIS A 119 1.57 -2.23 1.15
C HIS A 119 1.58 -2.22 2.68
N ALA A 120 1.04 -1.15 3.28
CA ALA A 120 1.06 -0.88 4.71
C ALA A 120 -0.20 -1.43 5.40
N LEU A 121 -0.04 -2.51 6.15
CA LEU A 121 -1.09 -3.05 7.01
C LEU A 121 -1.06 -2.35 8.36
N LEU A 122 -2.17 -1.70 8.71
CA LEU A 122 -2.26 -0.79 9.86
C LEU A 122 -2.99 -1.42 11.05
N ASP A 123 -2.44 -1.21 12.25
CA ASP A 123 -3.03 -1.64 13.53
C ASP A 123 -4.06 -0.60 13.99
N LEU A 124 -5.31 -0.78 13.55
CA LEU A 124 -6.38 0.20 13.70
C LEU A 124 -7.55 -0.36 14.50
N SER A 125 -8.18 0.48 15.32
CA SER A 125 -9.43 0.11 15.98
C SER A 125 -10.58 -0.05 14.98
N GLU A 126 -11.66 -0.69 15.43
CA GLU A 126 -12.91 -0.87 14.66
C GLU A 126 -13.61 0.47 14.35
N ARG A 127 -13.28 1.52 15.10
CA ARG A 127 -13.84 2.87 14.90
C ARG A 127 -13.05 3.70 13.91
N ALA A 128 -11.89 3.22 13.46
CA ALA A 128 -11.05 3.95 12.54
C ALA A 128 -11.79 4.29 11.23
N ARG A 129 -11.36 5.39 10.62
CA ARG A 129 -11.90 5.90 9.35
C ARG A 129 -10.78 6.24 8.40
N LEU A 130 -10.97 5.91 7.13
CA LEU A 130 -10.15 6.42 6.04
C LEU A 130 -10.78 7.71 5.50
N VAL A 131 -10.00 8.78 5.46
CA VAL A 131 -10.39 10.07 4.93
C VAL A 131 -9.59 10.34 3.67
N ALA A 132 -10.29 10.58 2.59
CA ALA A 132 -9.76 11.02 1.31
C ALA A 132 -10.63 12.18 0.80
N PRO A 133 -10.18 12.97 -0.18
CA PRO A 133 -11.01 14.03 -0.76
C PRO A 133 -12.38 13.49 -1.21
N GLU A 134 -13.44 14.22 -0.90
CA GLU A 134 -14.79 13.85 -1.31
C GLU A 134 -14.89 13.78 -2.85
N GLY A 135 -15.55 12.75 -3.37
CA GLY A 135 -15.68 12.56 -4.81
C GLY A 135 -14.44 12.00 -5.50
N THR A 136 -13.36 11.67 -4.76
CA THR A 136 -12.24 10.89 -5.32
C THR A 136 -12.78 9.65 -6.03
N VAL A 137 -12.28 9.41 -7.26
CA VAL A 137 -12.63 8.19 -8.01
C VAL A 137 -12.06 6.99 -7.27
N ALA A 138 -12.91 6.02 -6.96
CA ALA A 138 -12.56 4.77 -6.33
C ALA A 138 -12.91 3.60 -7.26
N ARG A 139 -11.90 2.80 -7.61
CA ARG A 139 -12.01 1.59 -8.42
C ARG A 139 -12.31 0.40 -7.52
N LEU A 140 -13.46 -0.23 -7.73
CA LEU A 140 -13.80 -1.52 -7.14
C LEU A 140 -13.37 -2.64 -8.09
N TYR A 141 -12.98 -3.78 -7.54
CA TYR A 141 -12.57 -4.97 -8.29
C TYR A 141 -13.60 -6.11 -8.16
N PRO A 142 -13.53 -7.18 -8.97
CA PRO A 142 -14.56 -8.22 -8.99
C PRO A 142 -14.81 -8.89 -7.64
N GLU A 143 -13.82 -8.88 -6.72
CA GLU A 143 -14.00 -9.39 -5.35
C GLU A 143 -15.06 -8.60 -4.56
N ALA A 144 -15.37 -7.35 -4.96
CA ALA A 144 -16.44 -6.54 -4.36
C ALA A 144 -17.84 -6.97 -4.83
N ALA A 145 -17.96 -7.78 -5.90
CA ALA A 145 -19.26 -8.13 -6.49
C ALA A 145 -20.29 -8.68 -5.48
N PRO A 146 -19.93 -9.56 -4.51
CA PRO A 146 -20.88 -10.05 -3.51
C PRO A 146 -21.42 -8.96 -2.57
N LEU A 147 -20.76 -7.81 -2.49
CA LEU A 147 -21.10 -6.69 -1.60
C LEU A 147 -21.93 -5.60 -2.30
N LEU A 148 -22.12 -5.70 -3.62
CA LEU A 148 -22.78 -4.67 -4.42
C LEU A 148 -24.21 -5.07 -4.79
N PRO A 149 -25.11 -4.09 -4.96
CA PRO A 149 -26.40 -4.34 -5.57
C PRO A 149 -26.24 -4.61 -7.08
N GLY A 150 -26.62 -5.79 -7.53
CA GLY A 150 -26.65 -6.16 -8.96
C GLY A 150 -25.56 -7.16 -9.36
N VAL A 151 -25.40 -7.34 -10.67
CA VAL A 151 -24.44 -8.29 -11.25
C VAL A 151 -23.22 -7.54 -11.75
N TRP A 152 -22.03 -8.06 -11.43
CA TRP A 152 -20.78 -7.55 -11.98
C TRP A 152 -20.78 -7.64 -13.51
N PRO A 153 -20.50 -6.55 -14.25
CA PRO A 153 -20.43 -6.62 -15.71
C PRO A 153 -19.32 -7.56 -16.18
N SER A 154 -19.66 -8.54 -17.03
CA SER A 154 -18.78 -9.68 -17.37
C SER A 154 -17.42 -9.33 -18.00
N ALA A 155 -17.25 -8.09 -18.48
CA ALA A 155 -16.02 -7.61 -19.13
C ALA A 155 -15.35 -6.46 -18.37
N ALA A 156 -15.88 -6.04 -17.21
CA ALA A 156 -15.31 -4.96 -16.43
C ALA A 156 -14.18 -5.49 -15.53
N ALA A 157 -12.95 -5.02 -15.74
CA ALA A 157 -11.83 -5.28 -14.84
C ALA A 157 -12.03 -4.57 -13.49
N TYR A 158 -12.66 -3.41 -13.51
CA TYR A 158 -13.04 -2.64 -12.32
C TYR A 158 -14.30 -1.80 -12.60
N LEU A 159 -14.92 -1.31 -11.53
CA LEU A 159 -16.00 -0.32 -11.58
C LEU A 159 -15.56 0.95 -10.87
N ASP A 160 -15.68 2.10 -11.55
CA ASP A 160 -15.45 3.40 -10.96
C ASP A 160 -16.69 3.88 -10.20
N GLY A 161 -16.48 4.30 -8.95
CA GLY A 161 -17.46 5.03 -8.15
C GLY A 161 -16.84 6.22 -7.44
N SER A 162 -17.64 6.96 -6.68
CA SER A 162 -17.18 8.11 -5.90
C SER A 162 -16.98 7.74 -4.44
N TRP A 163 -15.81 8.09 -3.90
CA TRP A 163 -15.51 8.04 -2.47
C TRP A 163 -16.46 8.93 -1.66
N PRO A 164 -16.94 8.51 -0.46
CA PRO A 164 -16.54 7.34 0.34
C PRO A 164 -17.30 6.04 0.07
N ALA A 165 -18.36 6.09 -0.74
CA ALA A 165 -19.28 4.98 -0.92
C ALA A 165 -19.47 4.62 -2.41
N PRO A 166 -18.41 4.15 -3.10
CA PRO A 166 -18.53 3.75 -4.50
C PRO A 166 -19.62 2.68 -4.65
N HIS A 167 -20.61 2.96 -5.50
CA HIS A 167 -21.79 2.11 -5.68
C HIS A 167 -22.58 1.80 -4.38
N GLY A 168 -22.51 2.70 -3.39
CA GLY A 168 -23.20 2.56 -2.10
C GLY A 168 -22.45 1.71 -1.06
N LEU A 169 -21.28 1.17 -1.40
CA LEU A 169 -20.43 0.42 -0.46
C LEU A 169 -19.58 1.38 0.37
N GLU A 170 -19.96 1.65 1.62
CA GLU A 170 -19.18 2.51 2.54
C GLU A 170 -17.80 1.90 2.82
N LEU A 171 -16.77 2.39 2.15
CA LEU A 171 -15.39 1.88 2.27
C LEU A 171 -14.53 2.70 3.26
N ASP A 172 -14.96 3.89 3.65
CA ASP A 172 -14.28 4.73 4.63
C ASP A 172 -14.34 4.18 6.06
N ARG A 173 -15.29 3.29 6.35
CA ARG A 173 -15.44 2.63 7.66
C ARG A 173 -14.61 1.35 7.72
N LEU A 174 -13.67 1.31 8.67
CA LEU A 174 -12.70 0.21 8.80
C LEU A 174 -13.14 -0.91 9.77
N GLY A 175 -14.31 -0.75 10.41
CA GLY A 175 -15.18 -1.81 10.92
C GLY A 175 -14.65 -2.83 11.93
N ALA A 176 -15.59 -3.49 12.61
CA ALA A 176 -15.34 -4.77 13.27
C ALA A 176 -15.30 -5.90 12.22
N GLU A 177 -14.96 -7.12 12.65
CA GLU A 177 -15.09 -8.29 11.77
C GLU A 177 -16.56 -8.51 11.36
N ASP A 178 -16.81 -8.59 10.05
CA ASP A 178 -18.12 -8.87 9.46
C ASP A 178 -18.07 -9.99 8.40
N GLY A 179 -16.90 -10.61 8.22
CA GLY A 179 -16.68 -11.69 7.26
C GLY A 179 -16.39 -11.21 5.83
N THR A 180 -16.25 -9.90 5.60
CA THR A 180 -15.98 -9.36 4.26
C THR A 180 -14.49 -9.11 4.03
N ALA A 181 -14.07 -9.18 2.77
CA ALA A 181 -12.75 -8.72 2.33
C ALA A 181 -12.91 -8.04 0.96
N VAL A 182 -12.42 -6.81 0.84
CA VAL A 182 -12.57 -6.01 -0.39
C VAL A 182 -11.35 -5.14 -0.65
N GLY A 183 -10.88 -5.16 -1.91
CA GLY A 183 -9.85 -4.25 -2.41
C GLY A 183 -10.46 -3.10 -3.21
N ALA A 184 -9.90 -1.90 -3.07
CA ALA A 184 -10.22 -0.76 -3.90
C ALA A 184 -8.98 0.08 -4.19
N VAL A 185 -9.00 0.87 -5.27
CA VAL A 185 -7.95 1.87 -5.55
C VAL A 185 -8.58 3.26 -5.59
N LEU A 186 -8.14 4.15 -4.71
CA LEU A 186 -8.57 5.55 -4.65
C LEU A 186 -7.58 6.41 -5.45
N CYS A 187 -8.03 7.07 -6.50
CA CYS A 187 -7.22 7.92 -7.37
C CYS A 187 -6.93 9.28 -6.69
N CYS A 188 -6.16 9.26 -5.61
CA CYS A 188 -5.71 10.43 -4.86
C CYS A 188 -4.27 10.26 -4.37
N VAL A 189 -3.57 11.39 -4.20
CA VAL A 189 -2.15 11.41 -3.82
C VAL A 189 -1.92 11.23 -2.32
N ALA A 190 -2.95 11.46 -1.51
CA ALA A 190 -2.87 11.47 -0.06
C ALA A 190 -4.19 11.03 0.56
N VAL A 191 -4.07 10.30 1.66
CA VAL A 191 -5.17 9.91 2.53
C VAL A 191 -4.78 10.11 3.98
N ARG A 192 -5.78 10.16 4.86
CA ARG A 192 -5.63 10.24 6.30
C ARG A 192 -6.41 9.12 6.96
N VAL A 193 -5.77 8.36 7.83
CA VAL A 193 -6.46 7.44 8.74
C VAL A 193 -6.69 8.15 10.06
N VAL A 194 -7.93 8.19 10.53
CA VAL A 194 -8.29 8.72 11.85
C VAL A 194 -8.68 7.56 12.75
N ASP A 195 -8.02 7.41 13.90
CA ASP A 195 -8.28 6.37 14.89
C ASP A 195 -8.26 6.92 16.31
N GLY A 196 -9.45 7.22 16.83
CA GLY A 196 -9.61 7.88 18.12
C GLY A 196 -9.13 9.33 18.08
N ALA A 197 -8.20 9.68 18.95
CA ALA A 197 -7.60 11.02 19.00
C ALA A 197 -6.37 11.15 18.09
N ASP A 198 -5.89 10.07 17.48
CA ASP A 198 -4.70 10.09 16.65
C ASP A 198 -5.06 9.94 15.17
N ALA A 199 -4.27 10.57 14.30
CA ALA A 199 -4.38 10.43 12.86
C ALA A 199 -3.01 10.12 12.25
N LEU A 200 -3.02 9.35 11.15
CA LEU A 200 -1.86 9.03 10.32
C LEU A 200 -2.15 9.49 8.89
N ASP A 201 -1.35 10.43 8.40
CA ASP A 201 -1.34 10.86 7.01
C ASP A 201 -0.36 10.00 6.20
N LEU A 202 -0.81 9.54 5.03
CA LEU A 202 0.00 8.83 4.06
C LEU A 202 -0.09 9.55 2.72
N ARG A 203 1.05 9.92 2.15
CA ARG A 203 1.12 10.66 0.88
C ARG A 203 2.22 10.13 -0.02
N VAL A 204 1.94 10.07 -1.32
CA VAL A 204 2.96 9.90 -2.36
C VAL A 204 3.26 11.25 -3.02
N GLU A 205 4.54 11.54 -3.22
CA GLU A 205 5.01 12.64 -4.05
C GLU A 205 5.78 12.06 -5.23
N ALA A 206 5.27 12.28 -6.43
CA ALA A 206 5.87 11.80 -7.67
C ALA A 206 6.02 12.96 -8.68
N PRO A 207 6.90 12.82 -9.70
CA PRO A 207 6.96 13.76 -10.80
C PRO A 207 5.61 13.92 -11.50
N SER A 208 5.38 15.11 -12.06
CA SER A 208 4.16 15.39 -12.83
C SER A 208 3.98 14.38 -13.96
N GLY A 209 2.75 13.86 -14.10
CA GLY A 209 2.39 12.88 -15.13
C GLY A 209 2.61 11.42 -14.74
N VAL A 210 3.23 11.14 -13.58
CA VAL A 210 3.26 9.78 -13.03
C VAL A 210 1.93 9.50 -12.34
N PRO A 211 1.23 8.40 -12.69
CA PRO A 211 -0.03 8.05 -12.02
C PRO A 211 0.22 7.72 -10.56
N VAL A 212 -0.65 8.21 -9.69
CA VAL A 212 -0.58 8.02 -8.24
C VAL A 212 -1.96 7.74 -7.68
N ALA A 213 -2.02 6.85 -6.71
CA ALA A 213 -3.26 6.47 -6.03
C ALA A 213 -2.95 5.99 -4.60
N THR A 214 -4.00 5.52 -3.92
CA THR A 214 -3.88 4.75 -2.69
C THR A 214 -4.75 3.51 -2.83
N ALA A 215 -4.13 2.33 -2.73
CA ALA A 215 -4.86 1.09 -2.59
C ALA A 215 -5.42 0.96 -1.17
N LEU A 216 -6.62 0.40 -1.06
CA LEU A 216 -7.28 0.05 0.18
C LEU A 216 -7.55 -1.45 0.15
N TRP A 217 -7.01 -2.17 1.12
CA TRP A 217 -7.41 -3.53 1.44
C TRP A 217 -8.21 -3.51 2.74
N ARG A 218 -9.51 -3.77 2.66
CA ARG A 218 -10.38 -3.85 3.85
C ARG A 218 -10.80 -5.30 4.07
N ASN A 219 -10.01 -6.03 4.86
CA ASN A 219 -10.33 -7.39 5.30
C ASN A 219 -10.85 -7.36 6.73
N LEU A 220 -12.14 -7.61 6.87
CA LEU A 220 -12.88 -7.67 8.13
C LEU A 220 -13.18 -9.12 8.50
N GLY A 221 -12.18 -10.00 8.37
CA GLY A 221 -12.33 -11.43 8.65
C GLY A 221 -12.95 -12.21 7.49
N GLY A 222 -12.81 -11.74 6.25
CA GLY A 222 -13.26 -12.46 5.04
C GLY A 222 -12.16 -13.25 4.32
N PHE A 223 -10.89 -12.98 4.64
CA PHE A 223 -9.74 -13.58 3.95
C PHE A 223 -8.60 -13.92 4.92
N PRO A 224 -7.78 -14.97 4.65
CA PRO A 224 -7.95 -15.98 3.61
C PRO A 224 -9.04 -16.98 3.98
N GLU A 225 -9.52 -17.71 2.96
CA GLU A 225 -10.45 -18.82 3.18
C GLU A 225 -9.85 -19.84 4.15
N GLY A 226 -10.68 -20.36 5.06
CA GLY A 226 -10.30 -21.37 6.05
C GLY A 226 -9.60 -20.84 7.31
N SER A 227 -8.92 -19.69 7.25
CA SER A 227 -8.28 -19.06 8.41
C SER A 227 -8.33 -17.53 8.33
N PRO A 228 -9.53 -16.93 8.27
CA PRO A 228 -9.67 -15.50 8.10
C PRO A 228 -9.21 -14.71 9.33
N TYR A 229 -8.82 -13.47 9.10
CA TYR A 229 -8.49 -12.50 10.16
C TYR A 229 -8.82 -11.10 9.68
N ARG A 230 -8.92 -10.15 10.61
CA ARG A 230 -8.99 -8.72 10.28
C ARG A 230 -7.61 -8.16 9.93
N SER A 231 -7.51 -7.51 8.77
CA SER A 231 -6.35 -6.70 8.37
C SER A 231 -6.78 -5.52 7.49
N ILE A 232 -6.18 -4.36 7.70
CA ILE A 232 -6.49 -3.14 6.94
C ILE A 232 -5.23 -2.64 6.26
N GLY A 233 -5.19 -2.70 4.93
CA GLY A 233 -4.14 -2.11 4.10
C GLY A 233 -4.51 -0.72 3.63
N VAL A 234 -3.64 0.25 3.85
CA VAL A 234 -3.71 1.59 3.25
C VAL A 234 -2.40 1.85 2.55
N GLU A 235 -2.43 1.84 1.23
CA GLU A 235 -1.25 1.51 0.43
C GLU A 235 -0.97 2.59 -0.61
N PRO A 236 -0.23 3.65 -0.25
CA PRO A 236 0.17 4.68 -1.19
C PRO A 236 0.94 4.06 -2.36
N MET A 237 0.60 4.44 -3.59
CA MET A 237 1.12 3.77 -4.78
C MET A 237 1.47 4.71 -5.95
N LEU A 238 2.39 4.25 -6.79
CA LEU A 238 2.53 4.68 -8.18
C LEU A 238 1.73 3.71 -9.05
N GLY A 239 0.87 4.27 -9.90
CA GLY A 239 -0.15 3.54 -10.65
C GLY A 239 -1.54 3.70 -10.04
N THR A 240 -2.55 3.23 -10.76
CA THR A 240 -3.98 3.33 -10.42
C THR A 240 -4.69 1.98 -10.52
N VAL A 241 -3.93 0.88 -10.65
CA VAL A 241 -4.45 -0.49 -10.65
C VAL A 241 -3.59 -1.43 -9.82
N PHE A 242 -4.17 -2.52 -9.31
CA PHE A 242 -3.42 -3.55 -8.60
C PHE A 242 -2.50 -4.38 -9.49
N ASP A 243 -3.00 -4.84 -10.65
CA ASP A 243 -2.26 -5.71 -11.57
C ASP A 243 -1.70 -4.90 -12.75
N LEU A 244 -0.37 -4.92 -12.89
CA LEU A 244 0.32 -4.29 -14.01
C LEU A 244 -0.12 -4.86 -15.37
N ALA A 245 -0.51 -6.14 -15.45
CA ALA A 245 -0.97 -6.76 -16.68
C ALA A 245 -2.33 -6.20 -17.15
N GLU A 246 -3.13 -5.68 -16.24
CA GLU A 246 -4.42 -5.04 -16.52
C GLU A 246 -4.29 -3.53 -16.72
N ALA A 247 -3.11 -2.95 -16.49
CA ALA A 247 -2.88 -1.52 -16.57
C ALA A 247 -3.04 -0.98 -17.99
N GLY A 248 -3.95 -0.04 -18.17
CA GLY A 248 -4.04 0.79 -19.36
C GLY A 248 -2.81 1.70 -19.54
N PRO A 249 -2.74 2.46 -20.64
CA PRO A 249 -1.60 3.33 -20.94
C PRO A 249 -1.24 4.30 -19.81
N ASP A 250 -2.24 4.81 -19.09
CA ASP A 250 -2.09 5.84 -18.05
C ASP A 250 -2.18 5.28 -16.62
N ASP A 251 -2.28 3.95 -16.45
CA ASP A 251 -2.51 3.34 -15.13
C ASP A 251 -1.23 2.87 -14.42
N ALA A 252 -0.08 2.90 -15.10
CA ALA A 252 1.20 2.43 -14.56
C ALA A 252 2.29 3.51 -14.68
N ALA A 253 3.23 3.53 -13.74
CA ALA A 253 4.42 4.35 -13.87
C ALA A 253 5.30 3.83 -15.01
N VAL A 254 6.00 4.75 -15.67
CA VAL A 254 6.91 4.44 -16.77
C VAL A 254 8.26 5.08 -16.50
N VAL A 255 9.34 4.30 -16.61
CA VAL A 255 10.70 4.81 -16.45
C VAL A 255 11.01 5.77 -17.60
N PRO A 256 11.39 7.03 -17.31
CA PRO A 256 11.63 8.04 -18.34
C PRO A 256 12.94 7.77 -19.12
N PRO A 257 13.24 8.54 -20.19
CA PRO A 257 14.47 8.41 -20.97
C PRO A 257 15.78 8.51 -20.18
N SER A 258 15.76 9.09 -18.98
CA SER A 258 16.93 9.10 -18.08
C SER A 258 17.27 7.73 -17.49
N GLY A 259 16.37 6.74 -17.59
CA GLY A 259 16.54 5.40 -16.99
C GLY A 259 16.26 5.35 -15.50
N GLU A 260 15.78 6.44 -14.89
CA GLU A 260 15.51 6.50 -13.45
C GLU A 260 14.21 7.26 -13.16
N LEU A 261 13.40 6.72 -12.25
CA LEU A 261 12.24 7.40 -11.66
C LEU A 261 12.42 7.50 -10.14
N THR A 262 12.16 8.69 -9.59
CA THR A 262 12.27 8.98 -8.15
C THR A 262 10.94 9.47 -7.61
N TRP A 263 10.53 8.99 -6.44
CA TRP A 263 9.32 9.42 -5.73
C TRP A 263 9.53 9.34 -4.23
N ARG A 264 8.58 9.87 -3.45
CA ARG A 264 8.64 9.87 -1.98
C ARG A 264 7.33 9.33 -1.40
N LEU A 265 7.47 8.50 -0.37
CA LEU A 265 6.42 8.20 0.59
C LEU A 265 6.62 9.11 1.80
N VAL A 266 5.57 9.80 2.21
CA VAL A 266 5.56 10.66 3.39
C VAL A 266 4.53 10.13 4.37
N LEU A 267 4.98 9.81 5.59
CA LEU A 267 4.15 9.35 6.70
C LEU A 267 4.25 10.36 7.84
N ALA A 268 3.13 10.91 8.28
CA ALA A 268 3.08 11.86 9.38
C ALA A 268 1.95 11.51 10.32
N ALA A 269 2.18 11.61 11.63
CA ALA A 269 1.14 11.37 12.62
C ALA A 269 0.87 12.61 13.46
N GLU A 270 -0.37 12.78 13.88
CA GLU A 270 -0.78 13.86 14.77
C GLU A 270 -1.83 13.41 15.78
N ARG A 271 -1.86 14.10 16.92
CA ARG A 271 -2.94 14.01 17.90
C ARG A 271 -3.91 15.16 17.69
N MET A 272 -5.15 14.81 17.38
CA MET A 272 -6.31 15.70 17.33
C MET A 272 -6.66 16.11 18.76
N SER A 273 -6.94 17.40 18.95
CA SER A 273 -7.30 18.01 20.24
C SER A 273 -8.74 17.73 20.63
#